data_AF-A0A818DZM9-F1
#
_entry.id   AF-A0A818DZM9-F1
#
_cell.length_a   1.000
_cell.length_b   1.000
_cell.length_c   1.000
_cell.angle_alpha   90.00
_cell.angle_beta   90.00
_cell.angle_gamma   90.00
#
_symmetry.space_group_name_H-M   'P 1'
#
loop_
_entity.id
_entity.type
_entity.pdbx_description
1 polymer ?
#
loop_
_entity_poly.entity_id
_entity_poly.type
_entity_poly.pdbx_seq_one_letter_code
_entity_poly.pdbx_strand_id
1 'polypeptide(L)'
;MLTLNSNDRDLITKFYELQPNEEQIRIAKQIWQTTFNILKTKEQEEILRKRIFLRRLPTTYDKMIDKSLGYIEPMLSNKALDIDRRAGLVTSYSKTITQYKLDLMTLNLDTIQNVIRGHQQILNDLQKKLSQSCHELMIQAIENRQKAMQNFMKYI
;
A
#
# COMPACT_ATOMS: atom_id res chain seq x y z
N MET A 1 -0.37 14.84 -5.64
CA MET A 1 -1.50 14.84 -6.59
C MET A 1 -0.99 14.17 -7.85
N LEU A 2 -1.55 13.03 -8.30
CA LEU A 2 -1.17 12.45 -9.60
C LEU A 2 -1.59 13.45 -10.69
N THR A 3 -0.63 13.91 -11.49
CA THR A 3 -0.92 14.71 -12.68
C THR A 3 -1.48 13.79 -13.76
N LEU A 4 -2.76 13.98 -14.11
CA LEU A 4 -3.40 13.27 -15.23
C LEU A 4 -2.68 13.64 -16.53
N ASN A 5 -2.10 12.64 -17.20
CA ASN A 5 -1.52 12.83 -18.52
C ASN A 5 -2.61 12.76 -19.61
N SER A 6 -2.23 12.94 -20.88
CA SER A 6 -3.17 12.90 -22.01
C SER A 6 -3.88 11.55 -22.14
N ASN A 7 -3.19 10.44 -21.90
CA ASN A 7 -3.77 9.10 -21.96
C ASN A 7 -4.79 8.87 -20.84
N ASP A 8 -4.53 9.37 -19.64
CA ASP A 8 -5.46 9.28 -18.51
C ASP A 8 -6.75 10.05 -18.82
N ARG A 9 -6.63 11.22 -19.46
CA ARG A 9 -7.79 12.02 -19.90
C ARG A 9 -8.59 11.27 -20.96
N ASP A 10 -7.94 10.69 -21.96
CA ASP A 10 -8.62 9.89 -22.99
C ASP A 10 -9.37 8.69 -22.41
N LEU A 11 -8.77 7.99 -21.44
CA LEU A 11 -9.42 6.86 -20.77
C LEU A 11 -10.63 7.28 -19.94
N ILE A 12 -10.55 8.42 -19.25
CA ILE A 12 -11.68 8.99 -18.50
C ILE A 12 -12.80 9.39 -19.45
N THR A 13 -12.48 10.07 -20.55
CA THR A 13 -13.47 10.46 -21.56
C THR A 13 -14.19 9.24 -22.12
N LYS A 14 -13.43 8.23 -22.58
CA LYS A 14 -13.99 6.96 -23.07
C LYS A 14 -14.85 6.24 -22.02
N PHE A 15 -14.46 6.30 -20.75
CA PHE A 15 -15.26 5.72 -19.67
C PHE A 15 -16.63 6.41 -19.54
N TYR A 16 -16.69 7.75 -19.60
CA TYR A 16 -17.96 8.47 -19.54
C TYR A 16 -18.79 8.37 -20.83
N GLU A 17 -18.16 8.20 -21.99
CA GLU A 17 -18.83 7.90 -23.27
C GLU A 17 -19.63 6.59 -23.21
N LEU A 18 -19.21 5.63 -22.37
CA LEU A 18 -19.93 4.37 -22.13
C LEU A 18 -21.20 4.55 -21.27
N GLN A 19 -21.52 5.77 -20.84
CA GLN A 19 -22.67 6.10 -19.99
C GLN A 19 -22.79 5.19 -18.75
N PRO A 20 -21.74 5.10 -17.91
CA PRO A 20 -21.76 4.25 -16.74
C PRO A 20 -22.80 4.74 -15.74
N ASN A 21 -23.46 3.80 -15.06
CA ASN A 21 -24.39 4.14 -13.98
C ASN A 21 -23.63 4.59 -12.71
N GLU A 22 -24.36 5.09 -11.72
CA GLU A 22 -23.77 5.63 -10.48
C GLU A 22 -22.93 4.59 -9.73
N GLU A 23 -23.34 3.31 -9.75
CA GLU A 23 -22.63 2.23 -9.09
C GLU A 23 -21.29 1.92 -9.79
N GLN A 24 -21.27 1.89 -11.12
CA GLN A 24 -20.06 1.71 -11.92
C GLN A 24 -19.09 2.88 -11.71
N ILE A 25 -19.60 4.11 -11.64
CA ILE A 25 -18.79 5.30 -11.33
C ILE A 25 -18.19 5.18 -9.92
N ARG A 26 -18.97 4.73 -8.93
CA ARG A 26 -18.53 4.54 -7.55
C ARG A 26 -17.41 3.49 -7.46
N ILE A 27 -17.61 2.32 -8.07
CA ILE A 27 -16.61 1.25 -8.09
C ILE A 27 -15.34 1.71 -8.82
N ALA A 28 -15.45 2.39 -9.96
CA ALA A 28 -14.31 2.91 -10.70
C ALA A 28 -13.47 3.91 -9.86
N LYS A 29 -14.13 4.80 -9.11
CA LYS A 29 -13.43 5.71 -8.17
C LYS A 29 -12.69 4.93 -7.08
N GLN A 30 -13.30 3.89 -6.52
CA GLN A 30 -12.67 3.05 -5.50
C GLN A 30 -11.47 2.28 -6.06
N ILE A 31 -11.56 1.75 -7.28
CA ILE A 31 -10.46 1.09 -8.01
C ILE A 31 -9.29 2.07 -8.18
N TRP A 32 -9.57 3.29 -8.64
CA TRP A 32 -8.55 4.31 -8.85
C TRP A 32 -7.84 4.68 -7.54
N GLN A 33 -8.61 4.95 -6.48
CA GLN A 33 -8.06 5.27 -5.17
C GLN A 33 -7.22 4.13 -4.58
N THR A 34 -7.70 2.89 -4.68
CA THR A 34 -6.99 1.70 -4.18
C THR A 34 -5.69 1.49 -4.96
N THR A 35 -5.72 1.66 -6.28
CA THR A 35 -4.53 1.57 -7.14
C THR A 35 -3.50 2.64 -6.76
N PHE A 36 -3.94 3.88 -6.53
CA PHE A 36 -3.06 4.94 -6.04
C PHE A 36 -2.43 4.60 -4.68
N ASN A 37 -3.22 4.08 -3.75
CA ASN A 37 -2.73 3.67 -2.44
C ASN A 37 -1.65 2.57 -2.57
N ILE A 38 -1.85 1.57 -3.44
CA ILE A 38 -0.85 0.52 -3.73
C ILE A 38 0.45 1.15 -4.24
N LEU A 39 0.37 2.05 -5.22
CA LEU A 39 1.56 2.70 -5.79
C LEU A 39 2.33 3.49 -4.73
N LYS A 40 1.63 4.27 -3.92
CA LYS A 40 2.23 5.04 -2.82
C LYS A 40 2.89 4.12 -1.78
N THR A 41 2.25 3.02 -1.42
CA THR A 41 2.81 2.06 -0.46
C THR A 41 4.03 1.32 -1.05
N LYS A 42 4.03 0.98 -2.35
CA LYS A 42 5.20 0.43 -3.04
C LYS A 42 6.37 1.41 -3.08
N GLU A 43 6.13 2.69 -3.29
CA GLU A 43 7.16 3.72 -3.21
C GLU A 43 7.80 3.75 -1.81
N GLN A 44 6.98 3.66 -0.76
CA GLN A 44 7.48 3.55 0.62
C GLN A 44 8.29 2.27 0.86
N GLU A 45 7.87 1.14 0.29
CA GLU A 45 8.63 -0.12 0.33
C GLU A 45 10.02 0.06 -0.27
N GLU A 46 10.12 0.65 -1.46
CA GLU A 46 11.40 0.87 -2.15
C GLU A 46 12.31 1.85 -1.42
N ILE A 47 11.74 2.91 -0.82
CA ILE A 47 12.49 3.81 0.06
C ILE A 47 13.06 3.03 1.26
N LEU A 48 12.25 2.16 1.87
CA LEU A 48 12.69 1.37 3.02
C LEU A 48 13.77 0.34 2.62
N ARG A 49 13.61 -0.35 1.49
CA ARG A 49 14.63 -1.28 0.95
C ARG A 49 15.97 -0.58 0.71
N LYS A 50 15.95 0.60 0.08
CA LYS A 50 17.16 1.42 -0.11
C LYS A 50 17.79 1.81 1.22
N ARG A 51 16.99 2.16 2.22
CA ARG A 51 17.45 2.48 3.58
C ARG A 51 18.10 1.27 4.27
N ILE A 52 17.50 0.09 4.17
CA ILE A 52 18.06 -1.17 4.67
C ILE A 52 19.41 -1.45 4.02
N PHE A 53 19.48 -1.36 2.69
CA PHE A 53 20.73 -1.55 1.94
C PHE A 53 21.83 -0.59 2.42
N LEU A 54 21.49 0.67 2.62
CA LEU A 54 22.41 1.69 3.13
C LEU A 54 22.63 1.63 4.65
N ARG A 55 22.02 0.67 5.36
CA ARG A 55 22.05 0.54 6.83
C ARG A 55 21.60 1.81 7.57
N ARG A 56 20.68 2.56 6.98
CA ARG A 56 20.12 3.81 7.56
C ARG A 56 18.74 3.55 8.12
N LEU A 57 18.54 3.82 9.40
CA LEU A 57 17.21 3.75 10.00
C LEU A 57 16.30 4.87 9.50
N PRO A 58 14.98 4.64 9.48
CA PRO A 58 14.03 5.74 9.51
C PRO A 58 14.33 6.67 10.69
N THR A 59 14.28 7.99 10.44
CA THR A 59 14.66 9.04 11.39
C THR A 59 13.96 8.94 12.74
N THR A 60 12.72 8.44 12.79
CA THR A 60 11.99 8.23 14.04
C THR A 60 12.64 7.17 14.92
N TYR A 61 13.05 6.03 14.33
CA TYR A 61 13.68 4.94 15.08
C TYR A 61 15.11 5.29 15.49
N ASP A 62 15.83 6.03 14.64
CA ASP A 62 17.18 6.50 14.96
C ASP A 62 17.15 7.37 16.22
N LYS A 63 16.22 8.34 16.29
CA LYS A 63 16.00 9.17 17.49
C LYS A 63 15.65 8.35 18.75
N MET A 64 14.86 7.29 18.62
CA MET A 64 14.50 6.44 19.76
C MET A 64 15.71 5.66 20.29
N ILE A 65 16.56 5.17 19.38
CA ILE A 65 17.78 4.45 19.74
C ILE A 65 18.80 5.41 20.35
N ASP A 66 18.99 6.60 19.78
CA ASP A 66 19.87 7.64 20.33
C ASP A 66 19.45 8.04 21.75
N LYS A 67 18.14 8.20 21.99
CA LYS A 67 17.62 8.45 23.34
C LYS A 67 17.94 7.29 24.29
N SER A 68 17.82 6.05 23.83
CA SER A 68 18.10 4.85 24.64
C SER A 68 19.59 4.72 24.96
N LEU A 69 20.45 5.07 23.99
CA LEU A 69 21.90 5.12 24.14
C LEU A 69 22.34 6.10 25.23
N GLY A 70 21.69 7.27 25.33
CA GLY A 70 21.98 8.27 26.36
C GLY A 70 21.81 7.77 27.80
N TYR A 71 20.96 6.76 28.04
CA TYR A 71 20.82 6.14 29.38
C TYR A 71 21.91 5.12 29.70
N ILE A 72 22.57 4.58 28.67
CA ILE A 72 23.50 3.45 28.79
C ILE A 72 24.95 3.91 28.74
N GLU A 73 25.24 5.04 28.09
CA GLU A 73 26.55 5.69 28.11
C GLU A 73 27.13 5.90 29.52
N PRO A 74 26.38 6.41 30.53
CA PRO A 74 26.88 6.56 31.89
C PRO A 74 27.20 5.22 32.56
N MET A 75 26.42 4.18 32.25
CA MET A 75 26.61 2.83 32.80
C MET A 75 27.85 2.16 32.21
N LEU A 76 28.10 2.34 30.92
CA LEU A 76 29.30 1.85 30.23
C LEU A 76 30.56 2.63 30.63
N SER A 77 30.41 3.91 31.00
CA SER A 77 31.48 4.78 31.48
C SER A 77 31.81 4.61 32.97
N ASN A 78 31.10 3.71 33.67
CA ASN A 78 31.31 3.49 35.09
C ASN A 78 32.70 2.85 35.35
N LYS A 79 33.57 3.60 36.03
CA LYS A 79 34.94 3.16 36.38
C LYS A 79 34.99 2.02 37.41
N ALA A 80 33.88 1.73 38.09
CA ALA A 80 33.78 0.61 39.02
C ALA A 80 33.75 -0.76 38.32
N LEU A 81 33.49 -0.79 37.01
CA LEU A 81 33.56 -2.01 36.20
C LEU A 81 34.98 -2.19 35.65
N ASP A 82 35.51 -3.40 35.82
CA ASP A 82 36.76 -3.85 35.22
C ASP A 82 36.76 -3.68 33.67
N ILE A 83 37.93 -3.44 33.09
CA ILE A 83 38.12 -3.11 31.68
C ILE A 83 37.51 -4.18 30.77
N ASP A 84 37.75 -5.46 31.05
CA ASP A 84 37.29 -6.56 30.21
C ASP A 84 35.76 -6.72 30.30
N ARG A 85 35.20 -6.52 31.49
CA ARG A 85 33.74 -6.49 31.69
C ARG A 85 33.08 -5.35 30.92
N ARG A 86 33.68 -4.16 30.92
CA ARG A 86 33.18 -3.03 30.11
C ARG A 86 33.26 -3.32 28.62
N ALA A 87 34.37 -3.87 28.14
CA ALA A 87 34.54 -4.25 26.73
C ALA A 87 33.50 -5.29 26.28
N GLY A 88 33.24 -6.29 27.13
CA GLY A 88 32.18 -7.28 26.91
C GLY A 88 30.78 -6.68 26.85
N LEU A 89 30.46 -5.76 27.78
CA LEU A 89 29.18 -5.04 27.79
C LEU A 89 28.99 -4.16 26.56
N VAL A 90 30.00 -3.38 26.16
CA VAL A 90 29.96 -2.56 24.94
C VAL A 90 29.70 -3.41 23.70
N THR A 91 30.38 -4.55 23.60
CA THR A 91 30.23 -5.48 22.46
C THR A 91 28.85 -6.12 22.43
N SER A 92 28.37 -6.61 23.58
CA SER A 92 27.02 -7.18 23.69
C SER A 92 25.96 -6.14 23.32
N TYR A 93 26.10 -4.92 23.82
CA TYR A 93 25.14 -3.85 23.58
C TYR A 93 25.13 -3.40 22.11
N SER A 94 26.30 -3.27 21.49
CA SER A 94 26.42 -3.00 20.05
C SER A 94 25.76 -4.08 19.19
N LYS A 95 25.95 -5.36 19.55
CA LYS A 95 25.26 -6.49 18.89
C LYS A 95 23.74 -6.39 19.04
N THR A 96 23.25 -6.15 20.26
CA THR A 96 21.81 -6.02 20.54
C THR A 96 21.20 -4.85 19.78
N ILE A 97 21.84 -3.68 19.76
CA ILE A 97 21.36 -2.54 18.95
C ILE A 97 21.30 -2.95 17.49
N THR A 98 22.36 -3.51 16.94
CA THR A 98 22.41 -3.88 15.52
C THR A 98 21.30 -4.85 15.15
N GLN A 99 21.08 -5.88 15.98
CA GLN A 99 19.98 -6.83 15.79
C GLN A 99 18.62 -6.13 15.85
N TYR A 100 18.39 -5.30 16.88
CA TYR A 100 17.15 -4.55 17.04
C TYR A 100 16.87 -3.62 15.84
N LYS A 101 17.90 -2.96 15.29
CA LYS A 101 17.78 -2.12 14.08
C LYS A 101 17.32 -2.96 12.89
N LEU A 102 17.88 -4.15 12.72
CA LEU A 102 17.53 -5.06 11.62
C LEU A 102 16.12 -5.62 11.78
N ASP A 103 15.75 -6.06 12.98
CA ASP A 103 14.42 -6.60 13.27
C ASP A 103 13.32 -5.56 13.04
N LEU A 104 13.54 -4.31 13.49
CA LEU A 104 12.62 -3.21 13.22
C LEU A 104 12.45 -2.96 11.73
N MET A 105 13.53 -2.95 10.95
CA MET A 105 13.46 -2.74 9.51
C MET A 105 12.67 -3.85 8.82
N THR A 106 12.92 -5.11 9.19
CA THR A 106 12.20 -6.28 8.67
C THR A 106 10.72 -6.22 8.99
N LEU A 107 10.36 -5.93 10.26
CA LEU A 107 8.97 -5.80 10.69
C LEU A 107 8.21 -4.72 9.90
N ASN A 108 8.84 -3.57 9.65
CA ASN A 108 8.24 -2.50 8.86
C ASN A 108 8.04 -2.92 7.40
N LEU A 109 9.00 -3.64 6.83
CA LEU A 109 8.90 -4.17 5.47
C LEU A 109 7.76 -5.18 5.35
N ASP A 110 7.64 -6.11 6.30
CA ASP A 110 6.55 -7.09 6.35
C ASP A 110 5.18 -6.39 6.49
N THR A 111 5.11 -5.38 7.35
CA THR A 111 3.89 -4.58 7.54
C THR A 111 3.47 -3.90 6.23
N ILE A 112 4.40 -3.26 5.54
CA ILE A 112 4.17 -2.62 4.23
C ILE A 112 3.69 -3.65 3.21
N GLN A 113 4.32 -4.83 3.15
CA GLN A 113 3.91 -5.88 2.23
C GLN A 113 2.51 -6.42 2.53
N ASN A 114 2.15 -6.57 3.81
CA ASN A 114 0.80 -6.99 4.20
C ASN A 114 -0.25 -5.94 3.81
N VAL A 115 0.05 -4.65 3.95
CA VAL A 115 -0.83 -3.57 3.48
C VAL A 115 -1.00 -3.62 1.96
N ILE A 116 0.09 -3.85 1.20
CA ILE A 116 0.01 -4.01 -0.26
C ILE A 116 -0.89 -5.19 -0.62
N ARG A 117 -0.70 -6.36 0.01
CA ARG A 117 -1.53 -7.55 -0.23
C ARG A 117 -3.01 -7.28 0.07
N GLY A 118 -3.30 -6.61 1.18
CA GLY A 118 -4.68 -6.21 1.53
C GLY A 118 -5.32 -5.31 0.48
N HIS A 119 -4.60 -4.28 0.02
CA HIS A 119 -5.09 -3.42 -1.06
C HIS A 119 -5.27 -4.18 -2.38
N GLN A 120 -4.39 -5.13 -2.70
CA GLN A 120 -4.53 -5.98 -3.90
C GLN A 120 -5.77 -6.87 -3.84
N GLN A 121 -6.10 -7.44 -2.68
CA GLN A 121 -7.33 -8.20 -2.48
C GLN A 121 -8.57 -7.33 -2.72
N ILE A 122 -8.61 -6.14 -2.10
CA ILE A 122 -9.70 -5.18 -2.30
C ILE A 122 -9.83 -4.80 -3.77
N LEU A 123 -8.71 -4.56 -4.46
CA LEU A 123 -8.69 -4.23 -5.88
C LEU A 123 -9.28 -5.36 -6.73
N ASN A 124 -8.88 -6.61 -6.48
CA ASN A 124 -9.41 -7.78 -7.18
C ASN A 124 -10.92 -7.93 -6.96
N ASP A 125 -11.39 -7.72 -5.73
CA ASP A 125 -12.81 -7.80 -5.40
C ASP A 125 -13.62 -6.70 -6.11
N LEU A 126 -13.10 -5.47 -6.16
CA LEU A 126 -13.73 -4.36 -6.86
C LEU A 126 -13.78 -4.60 -8.38
N GLN A 127 -12.70 -5.13 -8.96
CA GLN A 127 -12.67 -5.50 -10.39
C GLN A 127 -13.68 -6.59 -10.72
N LYS A 128 -13.81 -7.61 -9.86
CA LYS A 128 -14.82 -8.66 -10.01
C LYS A 128 -16.24 -8.09 -9.95
N LYS A 129 -16.52 -7.22 -8.97
CA LYS A 129 -17.82 -6.54 -8.85
C LYS A 129 -18.16 -5.69 -10.07
N LEU A 130 -17.18 -4.95 -10.59
CA LEU A 130 -17.38 -4.14 -11.81
C LEU A 130 -17.71 -5.03 -13.01
N SER A 131 -16.99 -6.13 -13.20
CA SER A 131 -17.23 -7.08 -14.29
C SER A 131 -18.62 -7.72 -14.21
N GLN A 132 -19.05 -8.12 -13.01
CA GLN A 132 -20.38 -8.68 -12.78
C GLN A 132 -21.48 -7.65 -13.06
N SER A 133 -21.34 -6.43 -12.54
CA SER A 133 -22.30 -5.35 -12.76
C SER A 133 -22.45 -5.01 -14.25
N CYS A 134 -21.35 -4.94 -15.00
CA CYS A 134 -21.41 -4.73 -16.45
C CYS A 134 -22.13 -5.87 -17.18
N HIS A 135 -21.94 -7.12 -16.76
CA HIS A 135 -22.58 -8.28 -17.38
C HIS A 135 -24.09 -8.28 -17.14
N GLU A 136 -24.54 -8.03 -15.91
CA GLU A 136 -25.96 -7.97 -15.55
C GLU A 136 -26.70 -6.86 -16.33
N LEU A 137 -26.10 -5.67 -16.44
CA LEU A 137 -26.68 -4.55 -17.20
C LEU A 137 -26.77 -4.86 -18.70
N MET A 138 -25.79 -5.58 -19.25
CA MET A 138 -25.80 -5.99 -20.66
C MET A 138 -26.94 -6.98 -20.93
N ILE A 139 -27.15 -7.96 -20.05
CA ILE A 139 -28.29 -8.91 -20.13
C ILE A 139 -29.61 -8.13 -20.06
N GLN A 140 -29.76 -7.24 -19.09
CA GLN A 140 -30.97 -6.45 -18.90
C GLN A 140 -31.28 -5.54 -20.11
N ALA A 141 -30.26 -4.97 -20.74
CA ALA A 141 -30.42 -4.18 -21.97
C ALA A 141 -30.89 -5.03 -23.16
N ILE A 142 -30.39 -6.27 -23.30
CA ILE A 142 -30.83 -7.22 -24.34
C ILE A 142 -32.30 -7.59 -24.11
N GLU A 143 -32.68 -7.94 -22.89
CA GLU A 143 -34.07 -8.29 -22.53
C GLU A 143 -35.04 -7.13 -22.79
N ASN A 144 -34.65 -5.91 -22.44
CA ASN A 144 -35.46 -4.71 -22.70
C ASN A 144 -35.66 -4.47 -24.20
N ARG A 145 -34.61 -4.66 -25.02
CA ARG A 145 -34.71 -4.57 -26.49
C ARG A 145 -35.61 -5.66 -27.07
N GLN A 146 -35.49 -6.90 -26.59
CA GLN A 146 -36.35 -8.01 -27.01
C GLN A 146 -37.82 -7.71 -26.69
N LYS A 147 -38.13 -7.22 -25.48
CA LYS A 147 -39.50 -6.80 -25.10
C LYS A 147 -40.02 -5.67 -25.98
N ALA A 148 -39.21 -4.65 -26.25
CA ALA A 148 -39.61 -3.54 -27.11
C ALA A 148 -39.94 -4.01 -28.54
N MET A 149 -39.13 -4.93 -29.09
CA MET A 149 -39.33 -5.49 -30.43
C MET A 149 -40.55 -6.41 -30.49
N GLN A 150 -40.79 -7.23 -29.45
CA GLN A 150 -42.01 -8.03 -29.32
C GLN A 150 -43.26 -7.16 -29.25
N ASN A 151 -43.20 -6.04 -28.52
CA ASN A 151 -44.31 -5.10 -28.45
C ASN A 151 -44.54 -4.42 -29.79
N PHE A 152 -43.50 -3.97 -30.49
CA PHE A 152 -43.62 -3.39 -31.83
C PHE A 152 -44.27 -4.34 -32.84
N MET A 153 -43.85 -5.61 -32.85
CA MET A 153 -44.44 -6.64 -33.72
C MET A 153 -45.91 -6.97 -33.40
N LYS A 154 -46.44 -6.61 -32.23
CA LYS A 154 -47.88 -6.77 -31.92
C LYS A 154 -48.76 -5.68 -32.54
N TYR A 155 -48.16 -4.58 -33.00
CA TYR A 155 -48.87 -3.43 -33.59
C TYR A 155 -48.68 -3.32 -35.11
N ILE A 156 -48.06 -4.34 -35.73
CA ILE A 156 -47.96 -4.54 -37.18
C ILE A 156 -48.85 -5.74 -37.53
#